data_AF-A0A7T7XR08-F1
#
_entry.id   AF-A0A7T7XR08-F1
#
_cell.length_a   1.000
_cell.length_b   1.000
_cell.length_c   1.000
_cell.angle_alpha   90.00
_cell.angle_beta   90.00
_cell.angle_gamma   90.00
#
_symmetry.space_group_name_H-M   'P 1'
#
loop_
_entity.id
_entity.type
_entity.pdbx_description
1 polymer ?
#
loop_
_entity_poly.entity_id
_entity_poly.type
_entity_poly.pdbx_seq_one_letter_code
_entity_poly.pdbx_strand_id
1 'polypeptide(L)'
;MKTQDLQETARLAHLPMDEQELAGAFPEFERMLGFFAAMEAADGDGTAFSRPIVDLSRTSPSADSGNFRPDNSNNNTNNNSSNGLNETLINNAGERNGRFIVVPNVL
;
A
#
# COMPACT_ATOMS: atom_id res chain seq x y z
N MET A 1 5.91 -2.67 -23.68
CA MET A 1 4.66 -2.22 -23.04
C MET A 1 4.04 -1.16 -23.94
N LYS A 2 2.72 -0.99 -23.97
CA LYS A 2 2.06 0.11 -24.69
C LYS A 2 1.73 1.24 -23.72
N THR A 3 1.62 2.47 -24.22
CA THR A 3 1.15 3.63 -23.43
C THR A 3 -0.23 3.40 -22.81
N GLN A 4 -1.06 2.59 -23.46
CA GLN A 4 -2.36 2.11 -22.95
C GLN A 4 -2.23 1.31 -21.65
N ASP A 5 -1.19 0.48 -21.52
CA ASP A 5 -0.96 -0.33 -20.31
C ASP A 5 -0.55 0.58 -19.13
N LEU A 6 0.16 1.68 -19.41
CA LEU A 6 0.56 2.65 -18.39
C LEU A 6 -0.65 3.45 -17.91
N GLN A 7 -1.52 3.84 -18.84
CA GLN A 7 -2.79 4.49 -18.52
C GLN A 7 -3.70 3.60 -17.67
N GLU A 8 -3.79 2.31 -17.98
CA GLU A 8 -4.56 1.35 -17.18
C GLU A 8 -3.95 1.19 -15.78
N THR A 9 -2.64 1.11 -15.68
CA THR A 9 -1.92 1.06 -14.39
C THR A 9 -2.17 2.32 -13.56
N ALA A 10 -2.10 3.51 -14.17
CA ALA A 10 -2.43 4.77 -13.51
C ALA A 10 -3.88 4.80 -13.03
N ARG A 11 -4.82 4.29 -13.85
CA ARG A 11 -6.23 4.18 -13.48
C ARG A 11 -6.45 3.27 -12.28
N LEU A 12 -5.79 2.11 -12.22
CA LEU A 12 -5.87 1.18 -11.08
C LEU A 12 -5.30 1.79 -9.80
N ALA A 13 -4.28 2.64 -9.92
CA ALA A 13 -3.68 3.36 -8.81
C ALA A 13 -4.48 4.61 -8.39
N HIS A 14 -5.61 4.91 -9.05
CA HIS A 14 -6.37 6.16 -8.86
C HIS A 14 -5.53 7.43 -9.10
N LEU A 15 -4.55 7.38 -10.01
CA LEU A 15 -3.81 8.55 -10.47
C LEU A 15 -4.48 9.14 -11.72
N PRO A 16 -5.09 10.33 -11.65
CA PRO A 16 -5.51 11.04 -12.85
C PRO A 16 -4.26 11.60 -13.53
N MET A 17 -3.80 10.94 -14.60
CA MET A 17 -2.66 11.40 -15.39
C MET A 17 -3.14 11.90 -16.76
N ASP A 18 -2.72 13.11 -17.12
CA ASP A 18 -2.99 13.66 -18.45
C ASP A 18 -2.04 13.04 -19.50
N GLU A 19 -2.37 13.19 -20.79
CA GLU A 19 -1.58 12.60 -21.89
C GLU A 19 -0.11 13.08 -21.88
N GLN A 20 0.13 14.32 -21.46
CA GLN A 20 1.48 14.88 -21.32
C GLN A 20 2.25 14.25 -20.16
N GLU A 21 1.58 13.98 -19.04
CA GLU A 21 2.18 13.33 -17.88
C GLU A 21 2.46 11.85 -18.16
N LEU A 22 1.56 11.18 -18.87
CA LEU A 22 1.77 9.81 -19.36
C LEU A 22 2.96 9.75 -20.31
N ALA A 23 3.06 10.68 -21.27
CA ALA A 23 4.19 10.74 -22.20
C ALA A 23 5.52 11.01 -21.49
N GLY A 24 5.52 11.86 -20.46
CA GLY A 24 6.70 12.14 -19.65
C GLY A 24 7.10 10.99 -18.73
N ALA A 25 6.13 10.27 -18.16
CA ALA A 25 6.36 9.14 -17.25
C ALA A 25 6.72 7.84 -17.98
N PHE A 26 6.26 7.67 -19.22
CA PHE A 26 6.48 6.46 -20.02
C PHE A 26 7.95 6.02 -20.13
N PRO A 27 8.92 6.88 -20.52
CA PRO A 27 10.32 6.45 -20.64
C PRO A 27 10.93 6.00 -19.31
N GLU A 28 10.58 6.65 -18.19
CA GLU A 28 11.07 6.26 -16.87
C GLU A 28 10.42 4.94 -16.41
N PHE A 29 9.15 4.74 -16.73
CA PHE A 29 8.45 3.49 -16.45
C PHE A 29 9.07 2.33 -17.23
N GLU A 30 9.41 2.52 -18.51
CA GLU A 30 10.09 1.51 -19.31
C GLU A 30 11.50 1.21 -18.78
N ARG A 31 12.25 2.23 -18.33
CA ARG A 31 13.57 2.04 -17.72
C ARG A 31 13.47 1.18 -16.46
N MET A 32 12.47 1.44 -15.62
CA MET A 32 12.20 0.66 -14.41
C MET A 32 11.85 -0.80 -14.75
N LEU A 33 10.97 -1.03 -15.73
CA LEU A 33 10.66 -2.39 -16.18
C LEU A 33 11.87 -3.12 -16.75
N GLY A 34 12.72 -2.43 -17.53
CA GLY A 34 13.96 -2.99 -18.05
C GLY A 34 14.94 -3.39 -16.93
N PHE A 35 15.01 -2.60 -15.86
CA PHE A 35 15.80 -2.94 -14.68
C PHE A 35 15.27 -4.20 -14.00
N PHE A 36 13.96 -4.33 -13.82
CA PHE A 36 13.36 -5.54 -13.23
C PHE A 36 13.54 -6.78 -14.10
N ALA A 37 13.41 -6.65 -15.42
CA ALA A 37 13.68 -7.75 -16.34
C ALA A 37 15.16 -8.20 -16.29
N ALA A 38 16.09 -7.25 -16.17
CA ALA A 38 17.51 -7.57 -15.97
C ALA A 38 17.76 -8.24 -14.62
N MET A 39 17.03 -7.85 -13.58
CA MET A 39 17.10 -8.48 -12.25
C MET A 39 16.54 -9.91 -12.26
N GLU A 40 15.41 -10.15 -12.93
CA GLU A 40 14.82 -11.49 -13.11
C GLU A 40 15.78 -12.40 -13.89
N ALA A 41 16.39 -11.88 -14.96
CA ALA A 41 17.41 -12.61 -15.72
C ALA A 41 18.65 -12.95 -14.86
N ALA A 42 18.99 -12.11 -13.88
CA ALA A 42 20.07 -12.36 -12.92
C ALA A 42 19.66 -13.30 -11.77
N ASP A 43 18.38 -13.33 -11.38
CA ASP A 43 17.84 -14.23 -10.34
C ASP A 43 17.79 -15.71 -10.78
N GLY A 44 17.85 -15.95 -12.10
CA GLY A 44 18.07 -17.28 -12.67
C GLY A 44 19.45 -17.88 -12.37
N ASP A 45 20.41 -17.09 -11.88
CA ASP A 45 21.68 -17.55 -11.33
C ASP A 45 21.53 -17.77 -9.82
N GLY A 46 21.26 -19.01 -9.42
CA GLY A 46 21.06 -19.42 -8.02
C GLY A 46 22.26 -19.16 -7.08
N THR A 47 23.35 -18.57 -7.57
CA THR A 47 24.50 -18.13 -6.79
C THR A 47 24.56 -16.61 -6.53
N ALA A 48 23.83 -15.79 -7.30
CA ALA A 48 23.86 -14.33 -7.21
C ALA A 48 23.08 -13.77 -6.00
N PHE A 49 22.01 -14.44 -5.58
CA PHE A 49 21.22 -14.07 -4.40
C PHE A 49 21.08 -15.29 -3.49
N SER A 50 21.96 -15.41 -2.49
CA SER A 50 22.13 -16.65 -1.72
C SER A 50 20.95 -17.03 -0.82
N ARG A 51 19.85 -16.27 -0.77
CA ARG A 51 18.68 -16.57 0.06
C ARG A 51 17.40 -15.94 -0.52
N PRO A 52 16.29 -16.69 -0.63
CA PRO A 52 14.97 -16.10 -0.87
C PRO A 52 14.66 -15.06 0.22
N ILE A 53 14.04 -13.93 -0.13
CA ILE A 53 13.64 -12.86 0.83
C ILE A 53 12.70 -13.38 1.94
N VAL A 54 12.12 -14.56 1.74
CA VAL A 54 11.37 -15.30 2.76
C VAL A 54 12.21 -15.56 4.03
N ASP A 55 13.54 -15.56 3.91
CA ASP A 55 14.50 -15.73 5.01
C ASP A 55 15.00 -14.40 5.63
N LEU A 56 14.52 -13.24 5.15
CA LEU A 56 14.57 -11.97 5.89
C LEU A 56 13.40 -11.86 6.90
N SER A 57 12.81 -12.99 7.28
CA SER A 57 11.94 -13.08 8.43
C SER A 57 12.72 -12.63 9.66
N ARG A 58 12.42 -11.40 10.10
CA ARG A 58 12.84 -10.85 11.39
C ARG A 58 12.72 -11.96 12.43
N THR A 59 13.85 -12.39 13.00
CA THR A 59 13.92 -13.13 14.27
C THR A 59 12.80 -14.17 14.40
N SER A 60 12.99 -15.38 13.87
CA SER A 60 12.09 -16.53 14.01
C SER A 60 11.20 -16.41 15.27
N PRO A 61 9.94 -15.94 15.15
CA PRO A 61 9.02 -16.12 16.25
C PRO A 61 8.78 -17.62 16.27
N SER A 62 9.35 -18.27 17.28
CA SER A 62 9.02 -19.63 17.67
C SER A 62 7.53 -19.86 17.45
N ALA A 63 7.18 -20.66 16.43
CA ALA A 63 5.81 -21.02 16.02
C ALA A 63 4.74 -20.42 16.93
N ASP A 64 4.48 -19.11 16.75
CA ASP A 64 3.67 -18.37 17.71
C ASP A 64 2.25 -18.83 17.43
N SER A 65 1.66 -19.51 18.42
CA SER A 65 0.22 -19.79 18.44
C SER A 65 -0.48 -18.54 17.94
N GLY A 66 -1.19 -18.64 16.81
CA GLY A 66 -1.53 -17.48 15.97
C GLY A 66 -1.88 -16.24 16.78
N ASN A 67 -1.41 -15.06 16.34
CA ASN A 67 -1.63 -13.78 17.01
C ASN A 67 -3.13 -13.45 17.12
N PHE A 68 -3.84 -14.15 17.99
CA PHE A 68 -5.23 -13.94 18.33
C PHE A 68 -5.24 -12.83 19.36
N ARG A 69 -5.83 -11.69 18.99
CA ARG A 69 -6.15 -10.67 19.97
C ARG A 69 -7.23 -11.25 20.89
N PRO A 70 -6.97 -11.48 22.19
CA PRO A 70 -7.99 -11.99 23.10
C PRO A 70 -9.11 -10.96 23.20
N ASP A 71 -10.36 -11.41 23.13
CA ASP A 71 -11.54 -10.58 23.39
C ASP A 71 -11.68 -10.35 24.90
N ASN A 72 -10.72 -9.62 25.47
CA ASN A 72 -10.69 -9.36 26.90
C ASN A 72 -11.63 -8.20 27.22
N SER A 73 -12.85 -8.53 27.65
CA SER A 73 -13.88 -7.58 28.13
C SER A 73 -13.49 -6.84 29.42
N ASN A 74 -12.28 -7.04 29.96
CA ASN A 74 -11.78 -6.24 31.07
C ASN A 74 -11.22 -4.91 30.57
N ASN A 75 -12.00 -3.86 30.85
CA ASN A 75 -11.69 -2.44 30.71
C ASN A 75 -10.30 -2.08 31.25
N ASN A 76 -9.27 -2.26 30.44
CA ASN A 76 -7.97 -1.68 30.71
C ASN A 76 -8.03 -0.22 30.23
N THR A 77 -7.97 0.70 31.19
CA THR A 77 -8.19 2.15 31.09
C THR A 77 -7.37 2.88 30.01
N ASN A 78 -6.41 2.21 29.37
CA ASN A 78 -5.63 2.72 28.24
C ASN A 78 -6.22 2.43 26.84
N ASN A 79 -7.23 1.58 26.73
CA ASN A 79 -8.06 1.44 25.52
C ASN A 79 -9.40 2.18 25.66
N ASN A 80 -9.45 3.18 26.55
CA ASN A 80 -10.53 4.16 26.56
C ASN A 80 -10.41 5.09 25.34
N SER A 81 -10.68 4.55 24.16
CA SER A 81 -11.37 5.34 23.16
C SER A 81 -12.78 5.53 23.72
N SER A 82 -12.94 6.54 24.57
CA SER A 82 -14.26 7.03 24.95
C SER A 82 -15.11 7.07 23.69
N ASN A 83 -16.28 6.46 23.73
CA ASN A 83 -17.29 6.30 22.68
C ASN A 83 -17.78 7.61 21.99
N GLY A 84 -17.04 8.71 22.09
CA GLY A 84 -17.16 9.86 21.20
C GLY A 84 -16.13 9.73 20.10
N LEU A 85 -16.58 9.68 18.84
CA LEU A 85 -15.76 10.04 17.69
C LEU A 85 -15.02 11.34 18.05
N ASN A 86 -13.75 11.24 18.41
CA ASN A 86 -12.98 12.40 18.80
C ASN A 86 -12.91 13.31 17.57
N GLU A 87 -13.27 14.58 17.70
CA GLU A 87 -13.18 15.57 16.61
C GLU A 87 -11.80 15.50 15.93
N THR A 88 -10.74 15.14 16.68
CA THR A 88 -9.39 14.93 16.13
C THR A 88 -9.31 13.90 14.99
N LEU A 89 -10.18 12.89 14.95
CA LEU A 89 -10.20 11.87 13.88
C LEU A 89 -10.67 12.44 12.54
N ILE A 90 -11.58 13.43 12.57
CA ILE A 90 -12.19 14.02 11.38
C ILE A 90 -11.60 15.40 11.03
N ASN A 91 -10.77 15.97 11.91
CA ASN A 91 -10.13 17.27 11.69
C ASN A 91 -9.17 17.29 10.49
N ASN A 92 -8.66 16.14 10.07
CA ASN A 92 -7.80 16.02 8.89
C ASN A 92 -8.56 15.64 7.61
N ALA A 93 -9.90 15.52 7.67
CA ALA A 93 -10.68 15.29 6.47
C ALA A 93 -10.64 16.52 5.55
N GLY A 94 -10.53 16.31 4.24
CA GLY A 94 -10.54 17.41 3.27
C GLY A 94 -11.83 18.22 3.32
N GLU A 95 -12.98 17.54 3.42
CA GLU A 95 -14.29 18.17 3.65
C GLU A 95 -15.10 17.36 4.68
N ARG A 96 -15.85 18.07 5.53
CA ARG A 96 -16.70 17.46 6.57
C ARG A 96 -18.07 18.12 6.67
N ASN A 97 -19.08 17.32 6.95
CA ASN A 97 -20.42 17.76 7.32
C ASN A 97 -20.78 17.14 8.67
N GLY A 98 -20.60 17.91 9.74
CA GLY A 98 -20.72 17.41 11.12
C GLY A 98 -19.74 16.28 11.38
N ARG A 99 -20.27 15.06 11.58
CA ARG A 99 -19.48 13.83 11.87
C ARG A 99 -19.19 12.98 10.64
N PHE A 100 -19.52 13.46 9.45
CA PHE A 100 -19.35 12.73 8.20
C PHE A 100 -18.23 13.35 7.36
N ILE A 101 -17.42 12.50 6.75
CA ILE A 101 -16.50 12.89 5.67
C ILE A 101 -17.35 13.05 4.41
N VAL A 102 -17.15 14.16 3.72
CA VAL A 102 -17.86 14.44 2.46
C VAL A 102 -17.00 13.98 1.30
N VAL A 103 -17.59 13.21 0.39
CA VAL A 103 -16.98 12.80 -0.87
C VAL A 103 -17.90 13.20 -2.03
N PRO A 104 -17.35 13.51 -3.23
CA PRO A 104 -18.15 13.70 -4.42
C PRO A 104 -19.05 12.49 -4.68
N ASN A 105 -20.19 12.74 -5.32
CA ASN A 105 -21.19 11.71 -5.56
C ASN A 105 -20.61 10.53 -6.37
N VAL A 106 -20.89 9.30 -5.91
CA VAL A 106 -20.43 8.04 -6.52
C VAL A 106 -21.63 7.32 -7.15
N LEU A 107 -22.03 7.75 -8.34
CA LEU A 107 -23.08 7.10 -9.15
C LEU A 107 -22.53 6.67 -10.50
#